data_AF-A0A1J5KIS6-F1
#
_entry.id   AF-A0A1J5KIS6-F1
#
_cell.length_a   1.000
_cell.length_b   1.000
_cell.length_c   1.000
_cell.angle_alpha   90.00
_cell.angle_beta   90.00
_cell.angle_gamma   90.00
#
_symmetry.space_group_name_H-M   'P 1'
#
loop_
_entity.id
_entity.type
_entity.pdbx_description
1 polymer ?
#
loop_
_entity_poly.entity_id
_entity_poly.type
_entity_poly.pdbx_seq_one_letter_code
_entity_poly.pdbx_strand_id
1 'polypeptide(L)'
;METIRQKSWARRNWGWLLGGGCLGVIILFGIGIAGLIYKVSDAVTGSEPYVHAYNKAVENERVIALLGEPIEKNGLGSTSYSYKNGTSTAELTIPIKGPNDESEIIVEAEKINDEWAYYEIYVKIDGERDLIDLRDDEPSLNDF
;
A
#
# COMPACT_ATOMS: atom_id res chain seq x y z
N MET A 1 38.04 35.77 47.23
CA MET A 1 37.39 35.55 45.92
C MET A 1 36.79 34.16 45.95
N GLU A 2 35.50 34.04 46.22
CA GLU A 2 34.83 32.73 46.23
C GLU A 2 34.61 32.27 44.78
N THR A 3 35.24 31.17 44.40
CA THR A 3 35.08 30.59 43.06
C THR A 3 33.79 29.79 43.03
N ILE A 4 32.74 30.34 42.42
CA ILE A 4 31.50 29.60 42.19
C ILE A 4 31.81 28.45 41.22
N ARG A 5 32.05 27.25 41.75
CA ARG A 5 32.19 26.02 40.96
C ARG A 5 30.85 25.77 40.24
N GLN A 6 30.73 26.20 38.99
CA GLN A 6 29.60 25.80 38.15
C GLN A 6 29.62 24.28 38.01
N LYS A 7 28.56 23.60 38.48
CA LYS A 7 28.35 22.18 38.20
C LYS A 7 28.31 22.00 36.68
N SER A 8 29.17 21.11 36.16
CA SER A 8 29.17 20.73 34.74
C SER A 8 27.75 20.35 34.32
N TRP A 9 27.28 20.97 33.21
CA TRP A 9 25.97 20.75 32.61
C TRP A 9 25.65 19.25 32.43
N ALA A 10 26.68 18.46 32.10
CA ALA A 10 26.60 17.01 31.94
C ALA A 10 26.14 16.28 33.21
N ARG A 11 26.50 16.74 34.41
CA ARG A 11 26.09 16.11 35.68
C ARG A 11 24.63 16.44 36.04
N ARG A 12 24.10 17.57 35.54
CA ARG A 12 22.71 17.97 35.77
C ARG A 12 21.73 17.27 34.83
N ASN A 13 22.16 16.94 33.62
CA ASN A 13 21.35 16.26 32.60
C ASN A 13 21.69 14.77 32.43
N TRP A 14 22.48 14.17 33.32
CA TRP A 14 22.94 12.77 33.22
C TRP A 14 21.79 11.75 33.11
N GLY A 15 20.69 11.98 33.82
CA GLY A 15 19.47 11.15 33.71
C GLY A 15 18.75 11.31 32.37
N TRP A 16 18.79 12.50 31.76
CA TRP A 16 18.30 12.76 30.41
C TRP A 16 19.23 12.16 29.35
N LEU A 17 20.54 12.15 29.58
CA LEU A 17 21.51 11.55 28.66
C LEU A 17 21.37 10.03 28.61
N LEU A 18 21.18 9.37 29.77
CA LEU A 18 21.01 7.92 29.88
C LEU A 18 19.58 7.45 29.54
N GLY A 19 18.56 8.13 30.06
CA GLY A 19 17.16 7.78 29.84
C GLY A 19 16.55 8.41 28.58
N GLY A 20 16.75 9.71 28.40
CA GLY A 20 16.24 10.48 27.25
C GLY A 20 17.05 10.28 25.97
N GLY A 21 18.33 9.91 26.07
CA GLY A 21 19.17 9.59 24.90
C GLY A 21 18.72 8.31 24.20
N CYS A 22 18.55 7.22 24.94
CA CYS A 22 18.06 5.95 24.38
C CYS A 22 16.63 6.08 23.86
N LEU A 23 15.74 6.72 24.63
CA LEU A 23 14.37 6.99 24.20
C LEU A 23 14.33 7.88 22.94
N GLY A 24 15.18 8.91 22.88
CA GLY A 24 15.28 9.79 21.71
C GLY A 24 15.75 9.05 20.45
N VAL A 25 16.73 8.14 20.57
CA VAL A 25 17.16 7.30 19.45
C VAL A 25 16.03 6.37 18.98
N ILE A 26 15.31 5.74 19.91
CA ILE A 26 14.16 4.87 19.57
C ILE A 26 13.07 5.66 18.85
N ILE A 27 12.72 6.86 19.34
CA ILE A 27 11.72 7.72 18.71
C ILE A 27 12.17 8.14 17.30
N LEU A 28 13.42 8.57 17.13
CA LEU A 28 13.96 8.93 15.81
C LEU A 28 13.92 7.75 14.85
N PHE A 29 14.25 6.55 15.32
CA PHE A 29 14.20 5.34 14.50
C PHE A 29 12.75 4.99 14.12
N GLY A 30 11.82 5.09 15.07
CA GLY A 30 10.39 4.87 14.84
C GLY A 30 9.81 5.83 13.81
N ILE A 31 10.12 7.13 13.93
CA ILE A 31 9.72 8.15 12.94
C ILE A 31 10.35 7.86 11.58
N GLY A 32 11.63 7.47 11.56
CA GLY A 32 12.33 7.11 10.33
C GLY A 32 11.67 5.94 9.60
N ILE A 33 11.36 4.85 10.31
CA ILE A 33 10.67 3.68 9.74
C ILE A 33 9.27 4.07 9.27
N ALA A 34 8.49 4.78 10.09
CA ALA A 34 7.15 5.24 9.71
C ALA A 34 7.17 6.11 8.45
N GLY A 35 8.13 7.03 8.35
CA GLY A 35 8.32 7.87 7.17
C GLY A 35 8.72 7.07 5.92
N LEU A 36 9.55 6.04 6.06
CA LEU A 36 9.89 5.14 4.95
C LEU A 36 8.67 4.35 4.47
N ILE A 37 7.90 3.77 5.39
CA ILE A 37 6.66 3.05 5.07
C ILE A 37 5.68 3.98 4.34
N TYR A 38 5.49 5.20 4.85
CA TYR A 38 4.61 6.19 4.23
C TYR A 38 5.05 6.54 2.80
N LYS A 39 6.35 6.80 2.58
CA LYS A 39 6.88 7.11 1.24
C LYS A 39 6.71 5.97 0.25
N VAL A 40 6.97 4.73 0.67
CA VAL A 40 6.80 3.56 -0.19
C VAL A 40 5.32 3.37 -0.52
N SER A 41 4.44 3.47 0.48
CA SER A 41 2.99 3.38 0.27
C SER A 41 2.49 4.43 -0.71
N ASP A 42 2.91 5.69 -0.55
CA ASP A 42 2.52 6.79 -1.44
C ASP A 42 2.94 6.51 -2.89
N ALA A 43 4.20 6.10 -3.08
CA ALA A 43 4.73 5.74 -4.40
C ALA A 43 4.00 4.56 -5.04
N VAL A 44 3.61 3.54 -4.26
CA VAL A 44 2.83 2.42 -4.79
C VAL A 44 1.41 2.85 -5.12
N THR A 45 0.73 3.59 -4.25
CA THR A 45 -0.64 4.04 -4.51
C THR A 45 -0.76 5.02 -5.68
N GLY A 46 0.34 5.67 -6.04
CA GLY A 46 0.46 6.52 -7.23
C GLY A 46 1.02 5.81 -8.46
N SER A 47 1.31 4.51 -8.40
CA SER A 47 1.79 3.76 -9.56
C SER A 47 0.66 3.54 -10.57
N GLU A 48 1.02 3.49 -11.85
CA GLU A 48 0.03 3.29 -12.92
C GLU A 48 -0.76 1.98 -12.76
N PRO A 49 -0.15 0.80 -12.47
CA PRO A 49 -0.91 -0.43 -12.28
C PRO A 49 -1.89 -0.37 -11.12
N TYR A 50 -1.51 0.32 -10.02
CA TYR A 50 -2.38 0.47 -8.86
C TYR A 50 -3.59 1.36 -9.20
N VAL A 51 -3.35 2.54 -9.77
CA VAL A 51 -4.41 3.50 -10.08
C VAL A 51 -5.35 2.94 -11.14
N HIS A 52 -4.81 2.31 -12.19
CA HIS A 52 -5.59 1.68 -13.24
C HIS A 52 -6.52 0.60 -12.67
N ALA A 53 -5.98 -0.30 -11.84
CA ALA A 53 -6.77 -1.39 -11.29
C ALA A 53 -7.84 -0.93 -10.30
N TYR A 54 -7.50 0.04 -9.44
CA TYR A 54 -8.45 0.61 -8.51
C TYR A 54 -9.61 1.31 -9.24
N ASN A 55 -9.31 2.12 -10.26
CA ASN A 55 -10.35 2.81 -11.04
C ASN A 55 -11.27 1.82 -11.75
N LYS A 56 -10.71 0.78 -12.37
CA LYS A 56 -11.52 -0.28 -12.98
C LYS A 56 -12.44 -0.98 -11.99
N ALA A 57 -11.98 -1.23 -10.77
CA ALA A 57 -12.80 -1.88 -9.75
C ALA A 57 -13.94 -0.96 -9.29
N VAL A 58 -13.69 0.33 -9.07
CA VAL A 58 -14.74 1.26 -8.59
C VAL A 58 -15.73 1.67 -9.68
N GLU A 59 -15.38 1.53 -10.97
CA GLU A 59 -16.27 1.78 -12.10
C GLU A 59 -17.07 0.54 -12.53
N ASN A 60 -16.73 -0.66 -12.02
CA ASN A 60 -17.38 -1.90 -12.41
C ASN A 60 -18.73 -2.08 -11.70
N GLU A 61 -19.82 -2.17 -12.47
CA GLU A 61 -21.18 -2.30 -11.95
C GLU A 61 -21.37 -3.53 -11.05
N ARG A 62 -20.69 -4.65 -11.31
CA ARG A 62 -20.79 -5.85 -10.47
C ARG A 62 -20.10 -5.65 -9.13
N VAL A 63 -18.95 -4.98 -9.12
CA VAL A 63 -18.23 -4.63 -7.89
C VAL A 63 -19.05 -3.65 -7.05
N ILE A 64 -19.64 -2.64 -7.68
CA ILE A 64 -20.55 -1.69 -7.02
C ILE A 64 -21.78 -2.42 -6.45
N ALA A 65 -22.40 -3.33 -7.21
CA ALA A 65 -23.56 -4.08 -6.75
C ALA A 65 -23.26 -4.94 -5.53
N LEU A 66 -22.04 -5.49 -5.44
CA LEU A 66 -21.58 -6.29 -4.32
C LEU A 66 -21.20 -5.43 -3.11
N LEU A 67 -20.24 -4.52 -3.26
CA LEU A 67 -19.66 -3.77 -2.14
C LEU A 67 -20.54 -2.61 -1.69
N GLY A 68 -21.34 -2.03 -2.60
CA GLY A 68 -22.04 -0.77 -2.41
C GLY A 68 -21.11 0.44 -2.55
N GLU A 69 -21.70 1.64 -2.52
CA GLU A 69 -20.95 2.91 -2.55
C GLU A 69 -21.02 3.63 -1.20
N PRO A 70 -19.93 4.31 -0.77
CA PRO A 70 -18.66 4.47 -1.47
C PRO A 70 -17.72 3.25 -1.32
N ILE A 71 -16.91 2.98 -2.34
CA ILE A 71 -15.84 1.98 -2.30
C ILE A 71 -14.53 2.65 -1.86
N GLU A 72 -13.99 2.22 -0.72
CA GLU A 72 -12.78 2.75 -0.12
C GLU A 72 -11.67 1.71 -0.04
N LYS A 73 -10.43 2.17 0.10
CA LYS A 73 -9.27 1.30 0.38
C LYS A 73 -9.36 0.77 1.82
N ASN A 74 -9.01 -0.50 2.02
CA ASN A 74 -9.10 -1.16 3.32
C ASN A 74 -7.75 -1.70 3.83
N GLY A 75 -6.97 -0.87 4.52
CA GLY A 75 -5.71 -1.31 5.13
C GLY A 75 -4.53 -1.40 4.16
N LEU A 76 -3.54 -2.23 4.50
CA LEU A 76 -2.31 -2.41 3.73
C LEU A 76 -2.38 -3.70 2.91
N GLY A 77 -2.28 -3.54 1.60
CA GLY A 77 -2.21 -4.65 0.66
C GLY A 77 -0.81 -5.23 0.48
N SER A 78 -0.72 -6.23 -0.40
CA SER A 78 0.56 -6.78 -0.87
C SER A 78 1.04 -6.00 -2.08
N THR A 79 2.34 -5.69 -2.12
CA THR A 79 2.94 -4.95 -3.23
C THR A 79 4.30 -5.54 -3.56
N SER A 80 4.44 -6.11 -4.75
CA SER A 80 5.70 -6.68 -5.23
C SER A 80 6.02 -6.10 -6.60
N TYR A 81 7.11 -5.34 -6.67
CA TYR A 81 7.67 -4.85 -7.93
C TYR A 81 9.01 -5.53 -8.16
N SER A 82 9.17 -6.18 -9.32
CA SER A 82 10.44 -6.79 -9.70
C SER A 82 11.00 -6.14 -10.95
N TYR A 83 12.32 -6.06 -11.04
CA TYR A 83 13.00 -5.66 -12.26
C TYR A 83 14.03 -6.74 -12.60
N LYS A 84 13.82 -7.43 -13.74
CA LYS A 84 14.69 -8.51 -14.21
C LYS A 84 14.92 -8.37 -15.71
N ASN A 85 16.19 -8.38 -16.13
CA ASN A 85 16.57 -8.40 -17.54
C ASN A 85 15.95 -7.30 -18.41
N GLY A 86 15.69 -6.11 -17.87
CA GLY A 86 15.05 -5.01 -18.61
C GLY A 86 13.52 -4.97 -18.51
N THR A 87 12.91 -6.01 -17.95
CA THR A 87 11.48 -6.12 -17.71
C THR A 87 11.14 -5.68 -16.28
N SER A 88 10.09 -4.86 -16.13
CA SER A 88 9.50 -4.57 -14.82
C SER A 88 8.20 -5.36 -14.65
N THR A 89 8.01 -6.04 -13.52
CA THR A 89 6.74 -6.71 -13.19
C THR A 89 6.14 -6.10 -11.93
N ALA A 90 4.81 -6.14 -11.84
CA ALA A 90 4.03 -5.68 -10.70
C ALA A 90 3.00 -6.75 -10.32
N GLU A 91 3.05 -7.18 -9.07
CA GLU A 91 2.05 -8.06 -8.44
C GLU A 91 1.48 -7.29 -7.26
N LEU A 92 0.18 -6.98 -7.32
CA LEU A 92 -0.50 -6.16 -6.32
C LEU A 92 -1.73 -6.88 -5.78
N THR A 93 -1.95 -6.74 -4.47
CA THR A 93 -3.20 -7.05 -3.80
C THR A 93 -3.69 -5.76 -3.16
N ILE A 94 -4.84 -5.24 -3.58
CA ILE A 94 -5.40 -3.98 -3.10
C ILE A 94 -6.70 -4.29 -2.35
N PRO A 95 -6.70 -4.31 -1.01
CA PRO A 95 -7.92 -4.54 -0.28
C PRO A 95 -8.81 -3.30 -0.38
N ILE A 96 -10.08 -3.54 -0.66
CA ILE A 96 -11.14 -2.56 -0.82
C ILE A 96 -12.34 -2.96 0.06
N LYS A 97 -13.13 -1.98 0.45
CA LYS A 97 -14.36 -2.20 1.21
C LYS A 97 -15.46 -1.27 0.72
N GLY A 98 -16.68 -1.74 0.82
CA GLY A 98 -17.87 -0.89 0.75
C GLY A 98 -18.74 -1.10 2.00
N PRO A 99 -19.93 -0.48 2.04
CA PRO A 99 -20.87 -0.66 3.15
C PRO A 99 -21.38 -2.09 3.34
N ASN A 100 -21.38 -2.90 2.28
CA ASN A 100 -21.96 -4.24 2.31
C ASN A 100 -20.92 -5.32 2.61
N ASP A 101 -19.70 -5.19 2.09
CA ASP A 101 -18.66 -6.23 2.19
C ASP A 101 -17.23 -5.69 1.95
N GLU A 102 -16.24 -6.57 2.10
CA GLU A 102 -14.82 -6.35 1.81
C GLU A 102 -14.34 -7.28 0.67
N SER A 103 -13.35 -6.85 -0.10
CA SER A 103 -12.79 -7.63 -1.20
C SER A 103 -11.36 -7.20 -1.52
N GLU A 104 -10.66 -7.99 -2.33
CA GLU A 104 -9.28 -7.71 -2.74
C GLU A 104 -9.18 -7.62 -4.25
N ILE A 105 -8.59 -6.54 -4.77
CA ILE A 105 -8.21 -6.46 -6.18
C ILE A 105 -6.86 -7.13 -6.35
N ILE A 106 -6.78 -8.13 -7.22
CA ILE A 106 -5.55 -8.80 -7.59
C ILE A 106 -5.10 -8.27 -8.95
N VAL A 107 -3.82 -7.93 -9.05
CA VAL A 107 -3.22 -7.37 -10.27
C VAL A 107 -1.90 -8.07 -10.55
N GLU A 108 -1.74 -8.58 -11.77
CA GLU A 108 -0.46 -9.01 -12.32
C GLU A 108 -0.20 -8.26 -13.63
N ALA A 109 0.89 -7.51 -13.68
CA ALA A 109 1.25 -6.70 -14.85
C ALA A 109 2.75 -6.73 -15.15
N GLU A 110 3.09 -6.54 -16.42
CA GLU A 110 4.46 -6.44 -16.91
C GLU A 110 4.61 -5.18 -17.77
N LYS A 111 5.73 -4.47 -17.59
CA LYS A 111 6.06 -3.31 -18.40
C LYS A 111 6.80 -3.74 -19.66
N ILE A 112 6.15 -3.57 -20.81
CA ILE A 112 6.64 -3.93 -22.15
C ILE A 112 6.68 -2.64 -22.98
N ASN A 113 7.85 -2.31 -23.55
CA ASN A 113 8.04 -1.09 -24.38
C ASN A 113 7.55 0.21 -23.71
N ASP A 114 7.81 0.36 -22.41
CA ASP A 114 7.37 1.49 -21.57
C ASP A 114 5.85 1.60 -21.30
N GLU A 115 5.07 0.60 -21.70
CA GLU A 115 3.63 0.48 -21.39
C GLU A 115 3.37 -0.72 -20.48
N TRP A 116 2.35 -0.65 -19.62
CA TRP A 116 1.96 -1.77 -18.76
C TRP A 116 0.97 -2.69 -19.47
N ALA A 117 1.35 -3.96 -19.63
CA ALA A 117 0.48 -5.04 -20.04
C ALA A 117 -0.08 -5.73 -18.79
N TYR A 118 -1.41 -5.82 -18.68
CA TYR A 118 -2.11 -6.43 -17.55
C TYR A 118 -2.51 -7.86 -17.90
N TYR A 119 -1.92 -8.84 -17.22
CA TYR A 119 -2.24 -10.25 -17.42
C TYR A 119 -3.45 -10.66 -16.60
N GLU A 120 -3.49 -10.23 -15.35
CA GLU A 120 -4.59 -10.48 -14.42
C GLU A 120 -5.01 -9.17 -13.77
N ILE A 121 -6.32 -8.92 -13.77
CA ILE A 121 -6.94 -7.85 -13.00
C ILE A 121 -8.36 -8.29 -12.64
N TYR A 122 -8.56 -8.65 -11.37
CA TYR A 122 -9.85 -9.14 -10.91
C TYR A 122 -10.11 -8.76 -9.46
N VAL A 123 -11.38 -8.72 -9.07
CA VAL A 123 -11.80 -8.61 -7.67
C VAL A 123 -12.07 -10.01 -7.13
N LYS A 124 -11.40 -10.35 -6.04
CA LYS A 124 -11.63 -11.55 -5.25
C LYS A 124 -12.49 -11.20 -4.04
N ILE A 125 -13.61 -11.91 -3.91
CA ILE A 125 -14.53 -11.75 -2.78
C ILE A 125 -14.08 -12.66 -1.64
N ASP A 126 -14.10 -12.15 -0.42
CA ASP A 126 -13.56 -12.90 0.72
C ASP A 126 -14.50 -14.05 1.10
N GLY A 127 -13.96 -15.28 1.13
CA GLY A 127 -14.73 -16.49 1.47
C GLY A 127 -15.51 -17.13 0.31
N GLU A 128 -15.57 -16.52 -0.88
CA GLU A 128 -16.20 -17.10 -2.07
C GLU A 128 -15.17 -17.49 -3.14
N ARG A 129 -15.57 -18.39 -4.06
CA ARG A 129 -14.78 -18.71 -5.26
C ARG A 129 -15.09 -17.76 -6.43
N ASP A 130 -16.00 -16.81 -6.22
CA ASP A 130 -16.40 -15.87 -7.24
C ASP A 130 -15.33 -14.80 -7.43
N LEU A 131 -15.01 -14.57 -8.71
CA LEU A 131 -14.02 -13.61 -9.16
C LEU A 131 -14.71 -12.71 -10.19
N ILE A 132 -14.53 -11.40 -10.05
CA ILE A 132 -14.99 -10.43 -11.04
C ILE A 132 -13.77 -10.04 -11.88
N ASP A 133 -13.69 -10.57 -13.09
CA ASP A 133 -12.69 -10.13 -14.07
C ASP A 133 -12.96 -8.67 -14.48
N LEU A 134 -11.91 -7.85 -14.46
CA LEU A 134 -11.95 -6.43 -14.81
C LEU A 134 -11.25 -6.13 -16.15
N ARG A 135 -10.86 -7.15 -16.92
CA ARG A 135 -10.28 -6.97 -18.26
C ARG A 135 -11.39 -6.61 -19.26
N ASP A 136 -11.09 -5.73 -20.21
CA ASP A 136 -12.09 -5.24 -21.17
C ASP A 136 -12.40 -6.25 -22.30
N ASP A 137 -11.76 -7.43 -22.28
CA ASP A 137 -11.87 -8.44 -23.34
C ASP A 137 -12.37 -9.79 -22.80
N GLU A 138 -13.69 -9.93 -22.63
CA GLU A 138 -14.45 -11.02 -23.29
C GLU A 138 -15.97 -10.88 -23.04
N PRO A 139 -16.79 -11.13 -24.08
CA PRO A 139 -18.22 -11.36 -23.89
C PRO A 139 -18.39 -12.60 -23.01
N SER A 140 -19.22 -12.51 -21.97
CA SER A 140 -19.55 -13.65 -21.12
C SER A 140 -19.96 -14.85 -21.98
N LEU A 141 -19.25 -15.98 -21.85
CA LEU A 141 -19.55 -17.28 -22.48
C LEU A 141 -20.92 -17.90 -22.13
N ASN A 142 -21.83 -17.11 -21.55
CA ASN A 142 -23.20 -17.49 -21.21
C ASN A 142 -24.25 -16.94 -22.19
N ASP A 143 -23.84 -16.43 -23.37
CA ASP A 143 -24.74 -15.86 -24.39
C ASP A 143 -24.81 -16.67 -25.70
N PHE A 144 -24.58 -18.00 -25.63
CA PHE A 144 -24.82 -18.95 -26.72
C PHE A 144 -25.70 -20.13 -26.30
#